data_AF-A0A7Y1ZMG4-F1
#
_entry.id   AF-A0A7Y1ZMG4-F1
#
_cell.length_a   1.000
_cell.length_b   1.000
_cell.length_c   1.000
_cell.angle_alpha   90.00
_cell.angle_beta   90.00
_cell.angle_gamma   90.00
#
_symmetry.space_group_name_H-M   'P 1'
#
loop_
_entity.id
_entity.type
_entity.pdbx_description
1 polymer ?
#
loop_
_entity_poly.entity_id
_entity_poly.type
_entity_poly.pdbx_seq_one_letter_code
_entity_poly.pdbx_strand_id
1 'polypeptide(L)'
;GLDRTRAWTGSFTVVTVPSYKMAEDVIDEIESGNKSLDDYPGALRYNNVDMTSVDKWGSHSVRLPVGEPKIVVLNDGEIGVVQVRSKTGVRSSFEDYRESLRSSLLPYVNEYHTVNRLRESQSVQVDSSLFELIMDLDSGIE
;
A
#
# COMPACT_ATOMS: atom_id res chain seq x y z
N GLY A 1 4.31 21.51 -5.83
CA GLY A 1 2.87 21.27 -5.72
C GLY A 1 2.64 19.95 -5.01
N LEU A 2 1.70 19.87 -4.08
CA LEU A 2 1.36 18.64 -3.35
C LEU A 2 0.50 17.70 -4.22
N ASP A 3 0.93 17.46 -5.46
CA ASP A 3 0.33 16.45 -6.35
C ASP A 3 0.77 15.08 -5.87
N ARG A 4 0.11 14.58 -4.83
CA ARG A 4 0.26 13.19 -4.40
C ARG A 4 -0.65 12.33 -5.26
N THR A 5 -0.08 11.39 -6.00
CA THR A 5 -0.83 10.29 -6.62
C THR A 5 -1.49 9.49 -5.50
N ARG A 6 -2.80 9.67 -5.31
CA ARG A 6 -3.54 9.04 -4.21
C ARG A 6 -4.53 7.96 -4.65
N ALA A 7 -4.92 7.95 -5.93
CA ALA A 7 -5.77 6.92 -6.50
C ALA A 7 -5.04 6.22 -7.65
N TRP A 8 -5.22 4.91 -7.74
CA TRP A 8 -4.62 4.08 -8.78
C TRP A 8 -5.73 3.34 -9.50
N THR A 9 -5.79 3.51 -10.82
CA THR A 9 -6.63 2.68 -11.67
C THR A 9 -5.76 1.64 -12.35
N GLY A 10 -6.25 0.42 -12.52
CA GLY A 10 -5.43 -0.61 -13.13
C GLY A 10 -6.16 -1.91 -13.38
N SER A 11 -5.46 -2.81 -14.06
CA SER A 11 -5.92 -4.16 -14.36
C SER A 11 -4.94 -5.16 -13.77
N PHE A 12 -5.46 -6.13 -13.02
CA PHE A 12 -4.67 -7.17 -12.39
C PHE A 12 -5.47 -8.46 -12.25
N THR A 13 -4.75 -9.58 -12.13
CA THR A 13 -5.33 -10.90 -11.92
C THR A 13 -4.77 -11.50 -10.64
N VAL A 14 -5.61 -12.20 -9.87
CA VAL A 14 -5.26 -12.86 -8.62
C VAL A 14 -5.67 -14.33 -8.68
N VAL A 15 -4.78 -15.22 -8.26
CA VAL A 15 -5.09 -16.63 -8.02
C VAL A 15 -4.71 -16.96 -6.58
N THR A 16 -5.70 -17.30 -5.77
CA THR A 16 -5.51 -17.69 -4.37
C THR A 16 -5.08 -19.14 -4.29
N VAL A 17 -4.06 -19.44 -3.47
CA VAL A 17 -3.50 -20.78 -3.32
C VAL A 17 -3.37 -21.13 -1.84
N PRO A 18 -3.47 -22.42 -1.48
CA PRO A 18 -3.49 -22.85 -0.08
C PRO A 18 -2.10 -22.88 0.57
N SER A 19 -1.02 -22.77 -0.20
CA SER A 19 0.35 -22.80 0.34
C SER A 19 1.32 -21.97 -0.50
N TYR A 20 2.41 -21.54 0.13
CA TYR A 20 3.50 -20.84 -0.54
C TYR A 20 4.15 -21.70 -1.64
N LYS A 21 4.30 -23.00 -1.39
CA LYS A 21 4.88 -23.91 -2.39
C LYS A 21 4.04 -23.97 -3.66
N MET A 22 2.71 -24.02 -3.53
CA MET A 22 1.83 -23.95 -4.69
C MET A 22 1.92 -22.59 -5.41
N ALA A 23 2.16 -21.50 -4.69
CA ALA A 23 2.38 -20.19 -5.31
C ALA A 23 3.65 -20.16 -6.17
N GLU A 24 4.73 -20.79 -5.70
CA GLU A 24 5.97 -20.98 -6.47
C GLU A 24 5.71 -21.82 -7.72
N ASP A 25 5.03 -22.96 -7.57
CA ASP A 25 4.73 -23.84 -8.70
C ASP A 25 3.89 -23.13 -9.78
N VAL A 26 2.97 -22.24 -9.38
CA VAL A 26 2.21 -21.39 -10.30
C VAL A 26 3.11 -20.40 -11.04
N ILE A 27 4.06 -19.75 -10.36
CA ILE A 27 5.01 -18.84 -11.00
C ILE A 27 5.89 -19.60 -11.99
N ASP A 28 6.43 -20.75 -11.60
CA ASP A 28 7.28 -21.59 -12.46
C ASP A 28 6.54 -22.01 -13.74
N GLU A 29 5.25 -22.39 -13.63
CA GLU A 29 4.42 -22.72 -14.80
C GLU A 29 4.22 -21.52 -15.75
N ILE A 30 4.04 -20.31 -15.21
CA ILE A 30 3.85 -19.09 -15.99
C ILE A 30 5.17 -18.68 -16.66
N GLU A 31 6.28 -18.70 -15.93
CA GLU A 31 7.61 -18.35 -16.44
C GLU A 31 8.09 -19.34 -17.51
N SER A 32 7.70 -20.62 -17.40
CA SER A 32 7.94 -21.65 -18.41
C SER A 32 7.11 -21.44 -19.70
N GLY A 33 6.19 -20.47 -19.72
CA GLY A 33 5.31 -20.19 -20.85
C GLY A 33 4.21 -21.23 -21.05
N ASN A 34 3.96 -22.09 -20.06
CA ASN A 34 3.00 -23.19 -20.19
C ASN A 34 1.55 -22.71 -20.00
N LYS A 35 1.34 -21.65 -19.20
CA LYS A 35 0.01 -21.06 -18.92
C LYS A 35 0.11 -19.56 -18.64
N SER A 36 -0.99 -18.84 -18.87
CA SER A 36 -1.20 -17.51 -18.29
C SER A 36 -1.80 -17.63 -16.90
N LEU A 37 -1.54 -16.64 -16.02
CA LEU A 37 -2.25 -16.54 -14.74
C LEU A 37 -3.77 -16.47 -14.94
N ASP A 38 -4.21 -15.87 -16.06
CA ASP A 38 -5.62 -15.78 -16.43
C ASP A 38 -6.26 -17.16 -16.67
N ASP A 39 -5.49 -18.23 -16.93
CA ASP A 39 -6.03 -19.55 -17.26
C ASP A 39 -6.30 -20.43 -16.02
N TYR A 40 -5.91 -19.97 -14.83
CA TYR A 40 -6.05 -20.74 -13.61
C TYR A 40 -7.51 -20.81 -13.13
N PRO A 41 -7.97 -21.98 -12.64
CA PRO A 41 -9.26 -22.09 -11.97
C PRO A 41 -9.35 -21.14 -10.77
N GLY A 42 -10.43 -20.36 -10.71
CA GLY A 42 -10.62 -19.38 -9.63
C GLY A 42 -9.87 -18.07 -9.81
N ALA A 43 -9.25 -17.83 -10.97
CA ALA A 43 -8.61 -16.54 -11.27
C ALA A 43 -9.61 -15.38 -11.19
N LEU A 44 -9.35 -14.44 -10.27
CA LEU A 44 -10.11 -13.20 -10.11
C LEU A 44 -9.48 -12.13 -11.00
N ARG A 45 -10.24 -11.70 -12.01
CA ARG A 45 -9.77 -10.72 -13.00
C ARG A 45 -10.41 -9.37 -12.75
N TYR A 46 -9.57 -8.38 -12.45
CA TYR A 46 -9.98 -7.01 -12.27
C TYR A 46 -9.51 -6.20 -13.47
N ASN A 47 -10.44 -5.54 -14.14
CA ASN A 47 -10.18 -4.79 -15.38
C ASN A 47 -10.53 -3.32 -15.19
N ASN A 48 -9.53 -2.44 -15.32
CA ASN A 48 -9.68 -0.99 -15.20
C ASN A 48 -10.46 -0.55 -13.94
N VAL A 49 -10.08 -1.11 -12.79
CA VAL A 49 -10.73 -0.85 -11.50
C VAL A 49 -9.93 0.18 -10.71
N ASP A 50 -10.60 0.88 -9.80
CA ASP A 50 -9.92 1.62 -8.75
C ASP A 50 -9.29 0.62 -7.76
N MET A 51 -7.97 0.48 -7.82
CA MET A 51 -7.21 -0.48 -7.04
C MET A 51 -7.19 -0.13 -5.54
N THR A 52 -7.61 1.08 -5.15
CA THR A 52 -7.70 1.46 -3.73
C THR A 52 -9.00 1.03 -3.07
N SER A 53 -10.04 0.74 -3.86
CA SER A 53 -11.37 0.33 -3.37
C SER A 53 -11.68 -1.15 -3.62
N VAL A 54 -10.78 -1.88 -4.28
CA VAL A 54 -10.98 -3.29 -4.66
C VAL A 54 -10.36 -4.23 -3.64
N ASP A 55 -11.21 -4.77 -2.77
CA ASP A 55 -10.93 -5.88 -1.84
C ASP A 55 -9.58 -5.74 -1.10
N LYS A 56 -9.15 -6.78 -0.39
CA LYS A 56 -7.83 -6.85 0.24
C LYS A 56 -6.68 -6.86 -0.76
N TRP A 57 -6.89 -7.37 -1.98
CA TRP A 57 -5.85 -7.52 -3.01
C TRP A 57 -5.43 -6.20 -3.67
N GLY A 58 -6.35 -5.26 -3.87
CA GLY A 58 -6.07 -4.04 -4.64
C GLY A 58 -4.92 -3.22 -4.08
N SER A 59 -4.91 -3.01 -2.75
CA SER A 59 -3.87 -2.24 -2.07
C SER A 59 -2.46 -2.86 -2.19
N HIS A 60 -2.37 -4.19 -2.26
CA HIS A 60 -1.12 -4.92 -2.49
C HIS A 60 -0.69 -4.83 -3.96
N SER A 61 -1.63 -4.98 -4.89
CA SER A 61 -1.39 -4.84 -6.33
C SER A 61 -0.83 -3.46 -6.70
N VAL A 62 -1.21 -2.40 -5.98
CA VAL A 62 -0.65 -1.05 -6.19
C VAL A 62 0.86 -0.99 -5.95
N ARG A 63 1.42 -1.86 -5.11
CA ARG A 63 2.86 -1.86 -4.79
C ARG A 63 3.68 -2.71 -5.75
N LEU A 64 3.02 -3.61 -6.49
CA LEU A 64 3.70 -4.52 -7.41
C LEU A 64 4.10 -3.81 -8.71
N PRO A 65 5.20 -4.26 -9.35
CA PRO A 65 5.55 -3.85 -10.71
C PRO A 65 4.51 -4.37 -11.70
N VAL A 66 4.38 -3.67 -12.84
CA VAL A 66 3.58 -4.15 -13.97
C VAL A 66 4.37 -5.22 -14.71
N GLY A 67 3.72 -6.31 -15.10
CA GLY A 67 4.31 -7.39 -15.88
C GLY A 67 4.31 -8.72 -15.14
N GLU A 68 5.43 -9.07 -14.52
CA GLU A 68 5.66 -10.39 -13.91
C GLU A 68 4.69 -10.70 -12.75
N PRO A 69 4.21 -11.94 -12.62
CA PRO A 69 3.46 -12.37 -11.45
C PRO A 69 4.35 -12.35 -10.20
N LYS A 70 3.77 -12.01 -9.05
CA LYS A 70 4.45 -12.04 -7.74
C LYS A 70 3.57 -12.71 -6.69
N ILE A 71 4.20 -13.42 -5.76
CA ILE A 71 3.53 -13.99 -4.59
C ILE A 71 3.24 -12.86 -3.59
N VAL A 72 2.01 -12.81 -3.12
CA VAL A 72 1.55 -11.89 -2.09
C VAL A 72 0.97 -12.71 -0.95
N VAL A 73 1.43 -12.41 0.27
CA VAL A 73 0.89 -12.97 1.51
C VAL A 73 0.17 -11.85 2.25
N LEU A 74 -1.10 -12.05 2.53
CA LEU A 74 -1.94 -11.11 3.26
C LEU A 74 -1.80 -11.29 4.78
N ASN A 75 -2.23 -10.30 5.54
CA ASN A 75 -2.13 -10.31 6.99
C ASN A 75 -2.97 -11.41 7.66
N ASP A 76 -4.02 -11.89 7.00
CA ASP A 76 -4.86 -13.01 7.44
C ASP A 76 -4.26 -14.38 7.08
N GLY A 77 -3.07 -14.40 6.47
CA GLY A 77 -2.37 -15.61 6.06
C GLY A 77 -2.78 -16.14 4.68
N GLU A 78 -3.71 -15.47 3.99
CA GLU A 78 -4.08 -15.86 2.63
C GLU A 78 -2.93 -15.58 1.65
N ILE A 79 -2.66 -16.55 0.79
CA ILE A 79 -1.56 -16.51 -0.18
C ILE A 79 -2.17 -16.43 -1.58
N GLY A 80 -1.66 -15.51 -2.39
CA GLY A 80 -2.09 -15.37 -3.77
C GLY A 80 -0.94 -15.03 -4.70
N VAL A 81 -1.05 -15.49 -5.95
CA VAL A 81 -0.20 -15.04 -7.05
C VAL A 81 -0.93 -13.91 -7.76
N VAL A 82 -0.26 -12.76 -7.86
CA VAL A 82 -0.84 -11.52 -8.40
C VAL A 82 -0.03 -11.07 -9.60
N GLN A 83 -0.70 -10.82 -10.73
CA GLN A 83 -0.09 -10.23 -11.91
C GLN A 83 -0.76 -8.90 -12.24
N VAL A 84 0.02 -7.83 -12.23
CA VAL A 84 -0.46 -6.48 -12.61
C VAL A 84 -0.20 -6.27 -14.09
N ARG A 85 -1.26 -6.08 -14.88
CA ARG A 85 -1.20 -5.86 -16.33
C ARG A 85 -1.09 -4.38 -16.69
N SER A 86 -1.74 -3.52 -15.93
CA SER A 86 -1.63 -2.08 -16.08
C SER A 86 -1.89 -1.38 -14.75
N LYS A 87 -1.26 -0.23 -14.56
CA LYS A 87 -1.48 0.61 -13.38
C LYS A 87 -1.18 2.06 -13.75
N THR A 88 -2.15 2.93 -13.53
CA THR A 88 -2.09 4.36 -13.83
C THR A 88 -2.43 5.16 -12.60
N GLY A 89 -1.51 6.06 -12.23
CA GLY A 89 -1.72 6.99 -11.14
C GLY A 89 -2.70 8.06 -11.57
N VAL A 90 -3.85 8.14 -10.91
CA VAL A 90 -4.78 9.24 -11.10
C VAL A 90 -4.26 10.41 -10.29
N ARG A 91 -3.81 11.46 -11.00
CA ARG A 91 -3.52 12.75 -10.39
C ARG A 91 -4.85 13.47 -10.15
N SER A 92 -5.43 13.27 -8.99
CA SER A 92 -6.49 14.12 -8.48
C SER A 92 -5.88 15.42 -7.96
N SER A 93 -6.44 16.56 -8.34
CA SER A 93 -6.00 17.85 -7.81
C SER A 93 -6.38 17.97 -6.34
N PHE A 94 -5.70 18.83 -5.58
CA PHE A 94 -6.08 19.11 -4.20
C PHE A 94 -7.53 19.57 -4.09
N GLU A 95 -8.04 20.31 -5.08
CA GLU A 95 -9.40 20.86 -5.04
C GLU A 95 -10.49 19.81 -5.24
N ASP A 96 -10.23 18.75 -6.00
CA ASP A 96 -11.18 17.64 -6.15
C ASP A 96 -11.42 16.90 -4.83
N TYR A 97 -10.43 16.96 -3.92
CA TYR A 97 -10.44 16.21 -2.66
C TYR A 97 -10.62 17.08 -1.43
N ARG A 98 -10.53 18.40 -1.57
CA ARG A 98 -10.60 19.36 -0.47
C ARG A 98 -11.85 19.17 0.37
N GLU A 99 -12.99 18.95 -0.27
CA GLU A 99 -14.26 18.86 0.44
C GLU A 99 -14.46 17.53 1.15
N SER A 100 -13.96 16.43 0.56
CA SER A 100 -13.89 15.13 1.23
C SER A 100 -12.95 15.15 2.44
N LEU A 101 -11.75 15.73 2.28
CA LEU A 101 -10.80 15.92 3.36
C LEU A 101 -11.38 16.78 4.48
N ARG A 102 -12.01 17.91 4.12
CA ARG A 102 -12.66 18.80 5.07
C ARG A 102 -13.75 18.07 5.86
N SER A 103 -14.59 17.29 5.18
CA SER A 103 -15.63 16.47 5.82
C SER A 103 -15.04 15.43 6.77
N SER A 104 -13.95 14.78 6.40
CA SER A 104 -13.28 13.78 7.24
C SER A 104 -12.56 14.38 8.45
N LEU A 105 -12.02 15.60 8.33
CA LEU A 105 -11.22 16.24 9.37
C LEU A 105 -12.07 17.09 10.33
N LEU A 106 -13.18 17.67 9.86
CA LEU A 106 -14.10 18.51 10.65
C LEU A 106 -14.47 17.90 12.01
N PRO A 107 -14.83 16.60 12.10
CA PRO A 107 -15.18 15.98 13.38
C PRO A 107 -14.04 15.99 14.41
N TYR A 108 -12.78 15.99 13.98
CA TYR A 108 -11.60 15.85 14.84
C TYR A 108 -10.92 17.18 15.16
N VAL A 109 -11.44 18.30 14.66
CA VAL A 109 -10.84 19.63 14.85
C VAL A 109 -10.79 20.00 16.34
N ASN A 110 -11.82 19.62 17.11
CA ASN A 110 -11.89 19.94 18.54
C ASN A 110 -10.87 19.12 19.34
N GLU A 111 -10.71 17.84 19.02
CA GLU A 111 -9.73 16.93 19.62
C GLU A 111 -8.32 17.42 19.31
N TYR A 112 -8.04 17.81 18.07
CA TYR A 112 -6.77 18.40 17.69
C TYR A 112 -6.44 19.66 18.52
N HIS A 113 -7.40 20.60 18.62
CA HIS A 113 -7.19 21.80 19.43
C HIS A 113 -7.03 21.51 20.92
N THR A 114 -7.72 20.50 21.45
CA THR A 114 -7.61 20.09 22.85
C THR A 114 -6.24 19.49 23.12
N VAL A 115 -5.76 18.59 22.25
CA VAL A 115 -4.42 17.98 22.35
C VAL A 115 -3.33 19.04 22.23
N ASN A 116 -3.44 19.96 21.27
CA ASN A 116 -2.45 21.04 21.15
C ASN A 116 -2.46 21.96 22.37
N ARG A 117 -3.64 22.31 22.90
CA ARG A 117 -3.72 23.13 24.12
C ARG A 117 -3.13 22.42 25.33
N LEU A 118 -3.38 21.12 25.48
CA LEU A 118 -2.77 20.30 26.54
C LEU A 118 -1.25 20.25 26.38
N ARG A 119 -0.75 20.06 25.16
CA ARG A 119 0.67 20.06 24.84
C ARG A 119 1.33 21.42 25.08
N GLU A 120 0.65 22.53 24.79
CA GLU A 120 1.14 23.89 25.07
C GLU A 120 1.11 24.21 26.57
N SER A 121 0.13 23.69 27.30
CA SER A 121 0.01 23.86 28.75
C SER A 121 1.01 23.04 29.57
N GLN A 122 1.65 22.06 28.94
CA GLN A 122 2.68 21.23 29.55
C GLN A 122 4.05 21.56 28.96
N SER A 123 5.01 21.90 29.81
CA SER A 123 6.41 21.98 29.39
C SER A 123 6.95 20.56 29.21
N VAL A 124 6.68 19.95 28.05
CA VAL A 124 7.33 18.70 27.67
C VAL A 124 8.77 19.02 27.30
N GLN A 125 9.69 18.83 28.23
CA GLN A 125 11.11 18.78 27.93
C GLN A 125 11.39 17.40 27.34
N VAL A 126 11.70 17.37 26.05
CA VAL A 126 12.24 16.18 25.41
C VAL A 126 13.71 16.11 25.79
N ASP A 127 14.08 15.11 26.57
CA ASP A 127 15.48 14.82 26.87
C ASP A 127 16.15 14.29 25.59
N SER A 128 16.89 15.17 24.91
CA SER A 128 17.61 14.86 23.67
C SER A 128 18.93 14.13 23.92
N SER A 129 19.36 13.96 25.17
CA SER A 129 20.66 13.37 25.49
C SER A 129 20.82 11.93 24.97
N LEU A 130 19.74 11.15 24.98
CA LEU A 130 19.71 9.80 24.41
C LEU A 130 19.79 9.79 22.88
N PHE A 131 19.23 10.81 22.23
CA PHE A 131 19.30 10.96 20.76
C PHE A 131 20.69 11.42 20.32
N GLU A 132 21.29 12.37 21.05
CA GLU A 132 22.64 12.85 20.81
C GLU A 132 23.67 11.72 20.99
N LEU A 133 23.53 10.90 22.04
CA LEU A 133 24.39 9.72 22.25
C LEU A 133 24.33 8.72 21.09
N ILE A 134 23.14 8.44 20.55
CA ILE A 134 22.96 7.52 19.42
C ILE A 134 23.53 8.13 18.13
N MET A 135 23.38 9.44 17.92
CA MET A 135 23.93 10.14 16.76
C MET A 135 25.46 10.26 16.80
N ASP A 136 26.07 10.42 17.98
CA ASP A 136 27.51 10.43 18.16
C ASP A 136 28.15 9.04 18.05
N LEU A 137 27.39 7.97 18.30
CA LEU A 137 27.83 6.59 18.07
C LEU A 137 27.97 6.27 16.57
N ASP A 138 27.21 6.94 15.70
CA ASP A 138 27.24 6.74 14.25
C ASP A 138 28.34 7.57 13.54
N SER A 139 28.89 8.59 14.21
CA SER A 139 29.98 9.43 13.69
C SER A 139 31.38 8.95 14.10
N GLY A 140 31.46 7.91 14.94
CA GLY A 140 32.71 7.35 15.47
C GLY A 140 33.24 6.09 14.76
N ILE A 141 32.68 5.70 13.61
CA ILE A 141 33.22 4.61 12.79
C ILE A 141 34.07 5.23 11.66
N GLU A 142 35.31 5.60 11.99
CA GLU A 142 36.42 5.72 11.02
C GLU A 142 37.29 4.47 11.07
#